data_AF-A0AAE9JET6-F1
#
_entry.id   AF-A0AAE9JET6-F1
#
_cell.length_a   1.000
_cell.length_b   1.000
_cell.length_c   1.000
_cell.angle_alpha   90.00
_cell.angle_beta   90.00
_cell.angle_gamma   90.00
#
_symmetry.space_group_name_H-M   'P 1'
#
loop_
_entity.id
_entity.type
_entity.pdbx_description
1 polymer ?
#
loop_
_entity_poly.entity_id
_entity_poly.type
_entity_poly.pdbx_seq_one_letter_code
_entity_poly.pdbx_strand_id
1 'polypeptide(L)'
;MVFGYFSTTVCPPALIFMGQHQEENERLLKEGLPDDVWFHVDKVPSAHVYLQMPRGITIDTIPEELLDDCCQLVKANSKIGKKMDKATVVYTKRENLKKTKIMDSGEVGFHNSKMVNSRIILKKNSAEILNRLEKTRWKS
;
A
#
# COMPACT_ATOMS: atom_id res chain seq x y z
N MET A 1 -9.74 -1.58 11.78
CA MET A 1 -10.63 -0.74 10.95
C MET A 1 -10.03 -0.57 9.56
N VAL A 2 -10.85 -0.38 8.50
CA VAL A 2 -10.36 0.01 7.17
C VAL A 2 -10.48 1.53 7.03
N PHE A 3 -9.41 2.13 6.52
CA PHE A 3 -9.37 3.55 6.17
C PHE A 3 -9.30 3.72 4.67
N GLY A 4 -10.10 4.63 4.13
CA GLY A 4 -9.99 5.12 2.77
C GLY A 4 -9.33 6.50 2.73
N TYR A 5 -8.59 6.78 1.66
CA TYR A 5 -7.94 8.05 1.39
C TYR A 5 -8.12 8.44 -0.08
N PHE A 6 -8.22 9.74 -0.36
CA PHE A 6 -8.11 10.28 -1.70
C PHE A 6 -6.73 10.91 -1.87
N SER A 7 -5.96 10.43 -2.85
CA SER A 7 -4.75 11.12 -3.29
C SER A 7 -5.11 12.13 -4.37
N THR A 8 -4.86 13.41 -4.06
CA THR A 8 -5.12 14.55 -4.95
C THR A 8 -3.94 14.89 -5.86
N THR A 9 -2.89 14.06 -5.89
CA THR A 9 -1.72 14.25 -6.78
C THR A 9 -2.03 13.91 -8.24
N VAL A 10 -3.17 13.24 -8.47
CA VAL A 10 -3.68 12.89 -9.79
C VAL A 10 -5.12 13.41 -9.95
N CYS A 11 -5.53 13.62 -11.21
CA CYS A 11 -6.88 14.03 -11.57
C CYS A 11 -7.47 13.04 -12.61
N PRO A 12 -8.58 12.34 -12.31
CA PRO A 12 -9.35 12.38 -11.06
C PRO A 12 -8.56 11.83 -9.85
N PRO A 13 -8.91 12.22 -8.60
CA PRO A 13 -8.23 11.74 -7.40
C PRO A 13 -8.21 10.21 -7.31
N ALA A 14 -7.07 9.65 -6.93
CA ALA A 14 -6.92 8.20 -6.77
C ALA A 14 -7.43 7.73 -5.40
N LEU A 15 -8.01 6.54 -5.37
CA LEU A 15 -8.56 5.90 -4.18
C LEU A 15 -7.50 4.97 -3.56
N ILE A 16 -7.24 5.14 -2.26
CA ILE A 16 -6.30 4.32 -1.50
C ILE A 16 -7.02 3.73 -0.30
N PHE A 17 -6.85 2.43 -0.05
CA PHE A 17 -7.39 1.72 1.11
C PHE A 17 -6.26 1.20 2.00
N MET A 18 -6.45 1.24 3.31
CA MET A 18 -5.49 0.74 4.29
C MET A 18 -6.18 -0.03 5.40
N GLY A 19 -5.70 -1.25 5.67
CA GLY A 19 -6.10 -2.01 6.85
C GLY A 19 -5.29 -1.58 8.07
N GLN A 20 -5.97 -1.23 9.17
CA GLN A 20 -5.30 -0.84 10.42
C GLN A 20 -4.62 -2.03 11.11
N HIS A 21 -5.25 -3.21 11.07
CA HIS A 21 -4.76 -4.43 11.68
C HIS A 21 -4.85 -5.61 10.71
N GLN A 22 -4.29 -6.76 11.14
CA GLN A 22 -4.18 -7.96 10.32
C GLN A 22 -5.53 -8.45 9.77
N GLU A 23 -6.60 -8.34 10.56
CA GLU A 23 -7.93 -8.78 10.17
C GLU A 23 -8.50 -7.92 9.02
N GLU A 24 -8.27 -6.61 9.05
CA GLU A 24 -8.69 -5.74 7.94
C GLU A 24 -7.79 -5.85 6.73
N ASN A 25 -6.49 -6.15 6.92
CA ASN A 25 -5.60 -6.48 5.81
C ASN A 25 -6.10 -7.73 5.07
N GLU A 26 -6.59 -8.74 5.80
CA GLU A 26 -7.24 -9.92 5.20
C GLU A 26 -8.55 -9.59 4.50
N ARG A 27 -9.38 -8.73 5.11
CA ARG A 27 -10.64 -8.29 4.49
C ARG A 27 -10.38 -7.61 3.16
N LEU A 28 -9.44 -6.67 3.13
CA LEU A 28 -9.03 -5.97 1.89
C LEU A 28 -8.44 -6.94 0.86
N LEU A 29 -7.69 -7.96 1.30
CA LEU A 29 -7.18 -9.01 0.40
C LEU A 29 -8.29 -9.87 -0.21
N LYS A 30 -9.47 -9.96 0.43
CA LYS A 30 -10.65 -10.64 -0.11
C LYS A 30 -11.48 -9.72 -1.00
N GLU A 31 -11.60 -8.43 -0.67
CA GLU A 31 -12.57 -7.50 -1.29
C GLU A 31 -12.03 -6.65 -2.45
N GLY A 32 -10.77 -6.23 -2.41
CA GLY A 32 -10.10 -5.49 -3.50
C GLY A 32 -10.20 -6.13 -4.91
N LEU A 33 -9.90 -5.30 -5.91
CA LEU A 33 -10.05 -5.64 -7.31
C LEU A 33 -8.77 -6.27 -7.88
N PRO A 34 -8.84 -7.10 -8.93
CA PRO A 34 -7.67 -7.77 -9.52
C PRO A 34 -6.55 -6.80 -9.91
N ASP A 35 -6.91 -5.62 -10.42
CA ASP A 35 -5.98 -4.59 -10.86
C ASP A 35 -5.43 -3.71 -9.74
N ASP A 36 -5.97 -3.80 -8.52
CA ASP A 36 -5.49 -2.99 -7.39
C ASP A 36 -4.02 -3.30 -7.11
N VAL A 37 -3.24 -2.26 -6.80
CA VAL A 37 -1.82 -2.41 -6.46
C VAL A 37 -1.67 -2.43 -4.96
N TRP A 38 -1.11 -3.53 -4.46
CA TRP A 38 -0.83 -3.74 -3.04
C TRP A 38 0.58 -3.25 -2.68
N PHE A 39 0.71 -2.67 -1.50
CA PHE A 39 1.95 -2.13 -0.95
C PHE A 39 2.20 -2.66 0.47
N HIS A 40 3.47 -2.96 0.78
CA HIS A 40 3.93 -3.41 2.09
C HIS A 40 5.40 -3.05 2.32
N VAL A 41 5.80 -2.84 3.57
CA VAL A 41 7.22 -2.62 3.89
C VAL A 41 7.95 -3.97 3.87
N ASP A 42 9.03 -4.08 3.10
CA ASP A 42 9.78 -5.32 2.97
C ASP A 42 10.32 -5.83 4.32
N LYS A 43 10.20 -7.15 4.55
CA LYS A 43 10.73 -7.91 5.70
C LYS A 43 10.24 -7.51 7.10
N VAL A 44 9.42 -6.46 7.25
CA VAL A 44 8.93 -6.01 8.55
C VAL A 44 7.41 -5.88 8.53
N PRO A 45 6.71 -6.15 9.66
CA PRO A 45 5.27 -6.01 9.71
C PRO A 45 4.81 -4.57 9.42
N SER A 46 3.91 -4.41 8.46
CA SER A 46 3.23 -3.13 8.18
C SER A 46 1.74 -3.30 7.90
N ALA A 47 1.00 -2.20 7.89
CA ALA A 47 -0.31 -2.17 7.27
C ALA A 47 -0.24 -2.64 5.80
N HIS A 48 -1.34 -3.16 5.27
CA HIS A 48 -1.50 -3.37 3.82
C HIS A 48 -2.18 -2.14 3.26
N VAL A 49 -1.55 -1.52 2.26
CA VAL A 49 -2.12 -0.40 1.51
C VAL A 49 -2.47 -0.91 0.11
N TYR A 50 -3.65 -0.55 -0.39
CA TYR A 50 -4.12 -0.88 -1.73
C TYR A 50 -4.44 0.41 -2.47
N LEU A 51 -3.82 0.60 -3.62
CA LEU A 51 -4.19 1.65 -4.57
C LEU A 51 -5.19 1.06 -5.56
N GLN A 52 -6.39 1.62 -5.59
CA GLN A 52 -7.35 1.30 -6.63
C GLN A 52 -6.93 2.00 -7.92
N MET A 53 -6.61 1.21 -8.94
CA MET A 53 -5.98 1.74 -10.15
C MET A 53 -6.91 2.67 -10.92
N PRO A 54 -6.49 3.92 -11.19
CA PRO A 54 -7.24 4.82 -12.06
C PRO A 54 -7.31 4.24 -13.49
N ARG A 55 -8.41 4.51 -14.20
CA ARG A 55 -8.58 4.04 -15.58
C ARG A 55 -7.46 4.57 -16.47
N GLY A 56 -6.83 3.66 -17.23
CA GLY A 56 -5.76 4.00 -18.17
C GLY A 56 -4.36 4.10 -17.57
N ILE A 57 -4.21 3.90 -16.26
CA ILE A 57 -2.89 3.80 -15.60
C ILE A 57 -2.58 2.33 -15.35
N THR A 58 -1.32 1.94 -15.62
CA THR A 58 -0.76 0.62 -15.32
C THR A 58 0.22 0.72 -14.15
N ILE A 59 0.61 -0.42 -13.57
CA ILE A 59 1.58 -0.45 -12.46
C ILE A 59 2.92 0.23 -12.81
N ASP A 60 3.32 0.18 -14.09
CA ASP A 60 4.57 0.77 -14.60
C ASP A 60 4.44 2.27 -14.92
N THR A 61 3.22 2.80 -14.94
CA THR A 61 2.92 4.20 -15.30
C THR A 61 2.28 4.98 -14.16
N ILE A 62 2.31 4.45 -12.93
CA ILE A 62 1.84 5.17 -11.73
C ILE A 62 2.68 6.45 -11.58
N PRO A 63 2.06 7.64 -11.53
CA PRO A 63 2.78 8.90 -11.30
C PRO A 63 3.59 8.85 -10.01
N GLU A 64 4.81 9.41 -10.04
CA GLU A 64 5.74 9.32 -8.91
C GLU A 64 5.14 9.87 -7.60
N GLU A 65 4.38 10.96 -7.66
CA GLU A 65 3.73 11.54 -6.49
C GLU A 65 2.68 10.62 -5.85
N LEU A 66 1.92 9.88 -6.67
CA LEU A 66 0.94 8.90 -6.20
C LEU A 66 1.63 7.65 -5.61
N LEU A 67 2.73 7.23 -6.23
CA LEU A 67 3.54 6.13 -5.72
C LEU A 67 4.16 6.49 -4.36
N ASP A 68 4.68 7.71 -4.22
CA ASP A 68 5.23 8.23 -2.99
C ASP A 68 4.15 8.36 -1.90
N ASP A 69 2.92 8.77 -2.22
CA ASP A 69 1.79 8.75 -1.28
C ASP A 69 1.58 7.36 -0.66
N CYS A 70 1.49 6.34 -1.49
CA CYS A 70 1.27 4.96 -1.05
C CYS A 70 2.45 4.45 -0.20
N CYS A 71 3.68 4.73 -0.64
CA CYS A 71 4.91 4.29 0.02
C CYS A 71 5.12 4.99 1.38
N GLN A 72 4.80 6.29 1.47
CA GLN A 72 4.88 7.04 2.72
C GLN A 72 3.80 6.57 3.71
N LEU A 73 2.57 6.33 3.23
CA LEU A 73 1.48 5.84 4.05
C LEU A 73 1.78 4.48 4.67
N VAL A 74 2.28 3.53 3.87
CA VAL A 74 2.59 2.17 4.37
C VAL A 74 3.77 2.17 5.35
N LYS A 75 4.81 2.99 5.09
CA LYS A 75 5.94 3.14 6.00
C LYS A 75 5.50 3.74 7.33
N ALA A 76 4.68 4.80 7.29
CA ALA A 76 4.18 5.48 8.50
C ALA A 76 3.33 4.55 9.38
N ASN A 77 2.58 3.64 8.74
CA ASN A 77 1.74 2.64 9.40
C ASN A 77 2.44 1.29 9.62
N SER A 78 3.78 1.27 9.63
CA SER A 78 4.58 0.14 10.11
C SER A 78 5.12 0.42 11.51
N LYS A 79 4.99 -0.55 12.44
CA LYS A 79 5.55 -0.43 13.80
C LYS A 79 7.07 -0.25 13.78
N ILE A 80 7.74 -0.95 12.87
CA ILE A 80 9.21 -0.96 12.70
C ILE A 80 9.61 0.03 11.60
N GLY A 81 8.98 -0.04 10.43
CA GLY A 81 9.32 0.75 9.24
C GLY A 81 9.30 2.27 9.47
N LYS A 82 8.38 2.79 10.31
CA LYS A 82 8.33 4.22 10.63
C LYS A 82 9.56 4.75 11.36
N LYS A 83 10.33 3.87 12.02
CA LYS A 83 11.56 4.21 12.74
C LYS A 83 12.82 4.01 11.90
N MET A 84 12.70 3.40 10.72
CA MET A 84 13.85 3.11 9.85
C MET A 84 14.21 4.33 9.01
N ASP A 85 15.49 4.70 9.01
CA ASP A 85 16.02 5.76 8.14
C ASP A 85 15.92 5.39 6.66
N LYS A 86 15.99 4.09 6.36
CA LYS A 86 15.80 3.52 5.03
C LYS A 86 14.84 2.36 5.12
N ALA A 87 13.74 2.42 4.38
CA ALA A 87 12.78 1.33 4.26
C ALA A 87 12.56 1.01 2.78
N THR A 88 12.55 -0.27 2.44
CA THR A 88 12.13 -0.74 1.11
C THR A 88 10.65 -1.04 1.18
N VAL A 89 9.87 -0.43 0.29
CA VAL A 89 8.46 -0.76 0.09
C VAL A 89 8.37 -1.64 -1.15
N VAL A 90 7.73 -2.80 -1.01
CA VAL A 90 7.40 -3.68 -2.14
C VAL A 90 5.97 -3.43 -2.57
N TYR A 91 5.74 -3.51 -3.87
CA TYR A 91 4.41 -3.38 -4.44
C TYR A 91 4.23 -4.27 -5.66
N THR A 92 3.02 -4.77 -5.80
CA THR A 92 2.62 -5.67 -6.90
C THR A 92 1.12 -5.56 -7.07
N LYS A 93 0.60 -5.94 -8.24
CA LYS A 93 -0.84 -6.14 -8.39
C LYS A 93 -1.35 -7.19 -7.41
N ARG A 94 -2.58 -7.01 -6.94
CA ARG A 94 -3.28 -7.95 -6.06
C ARG A 94 -3.38 -9.34 -6.67
N GLU A 95 -3.60 -9.45 -7.99
CA GLU A 95 -3.65 -10.75 -8.68
C GLU A 95 -2.39 -11.61 -8.49
N ASN A 96 -1.23 -10.99 -8.20
CA ASN A 96 0.02 -11.69 -7.94
C ASN A 96 0.17 -12.14 -6.48
N LEU A 97 -0.73 -11.73 -5.58
CA LEU A 97 -0.70 -12.14 -4.18
C LEU A 97 -1.22 -13.57 -4.05
N LYS A 98 -0.43 -14.42 -3.39
CA LYS A 98 -0.75 -15.81 -3.12
C LYS A 98 -0.98 -15.99 -1.63
N LYS A 99 -2.21 -16.32 -1.24
CA LYS A 99 -2.55 -16.72 0.13
C LYS A 99 -2.82 -18.22 0.18
N THR A 100 -2.14 -18.93 1.08
CA THR A 100 -2.39 -20.36 1.32
C THR A 100 -3.06 -20.56 2.68
N LYS A 101 -3.75 -21.69 2.87
CA LYS A 101 -4.45 -22.01 4.14
C LYS A 101 -3.52 -22.20 5.34
N ILE A 102 -2.22 -22.36 5.10
CA ILE A 102 -1.19 -22.61 6.13
C ILE A 102 -0.56 -21.29 6.62
N MET A 103 -0.72 -20.20 5.86
CA MET A 103 -0.11 -18.90 6.17
C MET A 103 -0.90 -18.14 7.22
N ASP A 104 -0.20 -17.52 8.18
CA ASP A 104 -0.79 -16.77 9.29
C ASP A 104 -1.54 -15.51 8.84
N SER A 105 -2.43 -14.99 9.67
CA SER A 105 -3.19 -13.79 9.34
C SER A 105 -2.31 -12.58 9.01
N GLY A 106 -2.54 -11.97 7.85
CA GLY A 106 -1.71 -10.89 7.32
C GLY A 106 -0.49 -11.34 6.51
N GLU A 107 -0.07 -12.61 6.58
CA GLU A 107 1.01 -13.12 5.74
C GLU A 107 0.53 -13.33 4.29
N VAL A 108 1.31 -12.85 3.32
CA VAL A 108 1.04 -13.05 1.89
C VAL A 108 2.30 -13.52 1.19
N GLY A 109 2.14 -14.50 0.30
CA GLY A 109 3.17 -14.89 -0.67
C GLY A 109 2.93 -14.24 -2.02
N PHE A 110 3.77 -14.58 -3.00
CA PHE A 110 3.63 -14.13 -4.39
C PHE A 110 3.50 -15.32 -5.33
N HIS A 111 2.70 -15.18 -6.38
CA HIS A 111 2.66 -16.14 -7.48
C HIS A 111 3.94 -16.07 -8.32
N ASN A 112 4.41 -14.85 -8.62
CA ASN A 112 5.63 -14.58 -9.33
C ASN A 112 6.42 -13.45 -8.67
N SER A 113 7.55 -13.79 -8.03
CA SER A 113 8.42 -12.81 -7.38
C SER A 113 9.04 -11.79 -8.34
N LYS A 114 9.12 -12.09 -9.64
CA LYS A 114 9.66 -11.14 -10.65
C LYS A 114 8.70 -10.00 -10.98
N MET A 115 7.42 -10.14 -10.65
CA MET A 115 6.40 -9.09 -10.84
C MET A 115 6.27 -8.16 -9.63
N VAL A 116 7.11 -8.38 -8.60
CA VAL A 116 7.15 -7.52 -7.41
C VAL A 116 8.14 -6.39 -7.65
N ASN A 117 7.61 -5.18 -7.72
CA ASN A 117 8.40 -3.98 -7.79
C ASN A 117 8.81 -3.53 -6.39
N SER A 118 9.89 -2.74 -6.29
CA SER A 118 10.34 -2.18 -5.03
C SER A 118 10.72 -0.71 -5.18
N ARG A 119 10.43 0.07 -4.14
CA ARG A 119 10.79 1.49 -4.03
C ARG A 119 11.49 1.71 -2.71
N ILE A 120 12.64 2.39 -2.73
CA ILE A 120 13.40 2.71 -1.53
C ILE A 120 12.95 4.09 -1.05
N ILE A 121 12.45 4.15 0.18
CA ILE A 121 12.14 5.41 0.86
C ILE A 121 13.31 5.75 1.77
N LEU A 122 14.05 6.77 1.34
CA LEU A 122 15.14 7.37 2.10
C LEU A 122 14.57 8.42 3.06
N LYS A 123 15.12 8.49 4.28
CA LYS A 123 14.81 9.46 5.34
C LYS A 123 13.48 9.18 6.08
N LYS A 124 13.21 10.01 7.09
CA LYS A 124 11.95 10.01 7.86
C LYS A 124 10.76 10.25 6.94
N ASN A 125 9.59 9.80 7.39
CA ASN A 125 8.34 10.01 6.66
C ASN A 125 8.11 11.50 6.37
N SER A 126 7.58 11.80 5.17
CA SER A 126 7.21 13.17 4.80
C SER A 126 5.94 13.58 5.52
N ALA A 127 6.06 14.52 6.48
CA ALA A 127 4.91 15.03 7.23
C ALA A 127 3.91 15.73 6.32
N GLU A 128 4.37 16.39 5.25
CA GLU A 128 3.51 17.06 4.27
C GLU A 128 2.57 16.08 3.55
N ILE A 129 3.13 14.98 3.03
CA ILE A 129 2.37 13.93 2.33
C ILE A 129 1.35 13.29 3.27
N LEU A 130 1.79 12.91 4.48
CA LEU A 130 0.90 12.27 5.45
C LEU A 130 -0.22 13.20 5.91
N ASN A 131 0.08 14.48 6.18
CA ASN A 131 -0.93 15.46 6.58
C ASN A 131 -1.94 15.73 5.45
N ARG A 132 -1.50 15.70 4.18
CA ARG A 132 -2.40 15.83 3.03
C ARG A 132 -3.34 14.63 2.93
N LEU A 133 -2.83 13.40 3.05
CA LEU A 133 -3.65 12.19 3.02
C LEU A 133 -4.61 12.14 4.22
N GLU A 134 -4.16 12.51 5.42
CA GLU A 134 -4.99 12.47 6.62
C GLU A 134 -6.23 13.38 6.52
N LYS A 135 -6.13 14.50 5.79
CA LYS A 135 -7.27 15.40 5.52
C LYS A 135 -8.36 14.75 4.66
N THR A 136 -8.00 13.77 3.83
CA THR A 136 -8.93 13.06 2.96
C THR A 136 -9.35 11.71 3.52
N ARG A 137 -8.93 11.37 4.75
CA ARG A 137 -9.22 10.07 5.35
C ARG A 137 -10.69 9.92 5.73
N TRP A 138 -11.32 8.82 5.33
CA TRP A 138 -12.62 8.38 5.86
C TRP A 138 -12.56 6.93 6.35
N LYS A 139 -13.61 6.53 7.09
CA LYS A 139 -13.79 5.15 7.57
C LYS A 139 -14.65 4.39 6.58
N SER A 140 -14.21 3.19 6.20
CA SER A 140 -14.92 2.30 5.28
C SER A 140 -15.42 1.02 5.94
#